data_AF-A0A2K5M2N2-F1
#
_entry.id   AF-A0A2K5M2N2-F1
#
_cell.length_a   1.000
_cell.length_b   1.000
_cell.length_c   1.000
_cell.angle_alpha   90.00
_cell.angle_beta   90.00
_cell.angle_gamma   90.00
#
_symmetry.space_group_name_H-M   'P 1'
#
loop_
_entity.id
_entity.type
_entity.pdbx_description
1 polymer ?
#
loop_
_entity_poly.entity_id
_entity_poly.type
_entity_poly.pdbx_seq_one_letter_code
_entity_poly.pdbx_strand_id
1 'polypeptide(L)'
;MQGEDEQQELTNAEDLVVTKYKMGGNIANRVLRSLVETSSSGVSVLSLCEKGDAMIMEETGKIFKKETEMKKGIAFPTSTSVNNCVQDYILKEGDLVKIDFGVHMDDFIANVAHTFVVDVAQGTQVTGRKADVIKAAHLCAEAAQCLVKPGNQNTQVTDAWNKVAHSFNYIIFSPVWGFLLFFSILPKYFIWLQN
;
A
#
# COMPACT_ATOMS: atom_id res chain seq x y z
N MET A 1 15.29 13.30 34.74
CA MET A 1 14.52 12.04 34.79
C MET A 1 13.05 12.42 34.79
N GLN A 2 12.45 12.51 33.61
CA GLN A 2 11.00 12.63 33.45
C GLN A 2 10.48 11.23 33.11
N GLY A 3 9.43 10.83 33.81
CA GLY A 3 8.89 9.48 33.80
C GLY A 3 8.54 9.00 32.40
N GLU A 4 8.89 7.75 32.15
CA GLU A 4 8.30 6.95 31.08
C GLU A 4 6.81 6.80 31.44
N ASP A 5 5.94 7.58 30.80
CA ASP A 5 4.55 7.17 30.66
C ASP A 5 4.61 5.88 29.82
N GLU A 6 4.58 4.73 30.48
CA GLU A 6 4.34 3.44 29.84
C GLU A 6 2.95 3.50 29.18
N GLN A 7 2.90 3.99 27.94
CA GLN A 7 1.75 3.80 27.08
C GLN A 7 1.57 2.30 26.92
N GLN A 8 0.56 1.77 27.60
CA GLN A 8 0.14 0.38 27.47
C GLN A 8 -0.12 0.13 25.98
N GLU A 9 0.71 -0.70 25.34
CA GLU A 9 0.57 -1.00 23.91
C GLU A 9 -0.78 -1.69 23.68
N LEU A 10 -1.68 -1.00 23.00
CA LEU A 10 -2.96 -1.55 22.56
C LEU A 10 -2.68 -2.61 21.48
N THR A 11 -3.18 -3.82 21.69
CA THR A 11 -2.96 -4.95 20.78
C THR A 11 -4.19 -5.23 19.92
N ASN A 12 -4.01 -6.01 18.86
CA ASN A 12 -5.12 -6.49 18.02
C ASN A 12 -6.08 -7.47 18.75
N ALA A 13 -5.81 -7.84 20.01
CA ALA A 13 -6.74 -8.57 20.85
C ALA A 13 -7.99 -7.74 21.22
N GLU A 14 -7.90 -6.41 21.09
CA GLU A 14 -9.01 -5.50 21.34
C GLU A 14 -9.82 -5.24 20.06
N ASP A 15 -11.13 -5.48 20.12
CA ASP A 15 -12.04 -5.26 18.98
C ASP A 15 -12.02 -3.83 18.43
N LEU A 16 -11.75 -2.85 19.31
CA LEU A 16 -11.63 -1.44 18.93
C LEU A 16 -10.41 -1.19 18.04
N VAL A 17 -9.28 -1.83 18.34
CA VAL A 17 -8.05 -1.74 17.53
C VAL A 17 -8.29 -2.31 16.14
N VAL A 18 -8.89 -3.50 16.06
CA VAL A 18 -9.25 -4.13 14.78
C VAL A 18 -10.22 -3.26 13.97
N THR A 19 -11.16 -2.61 14.65
CA THR A 19 -12.11 -1.68 14.02
C THR A 19 -11.40 -0.46 13.43
N LYS A 20 -10.45 0.15 14.15
CA LYS A 20 -9.65 1.28 13.66
C LYS A 20 -8.84 0.92 12.42
N TYR A 21 -8.17 -0.24 12.41
CA TYR A 21 -7.48 -0.75 11.21
C TYR A 21 -8.43 -0.98 10.02
N LYS A 22 -9.59 -1.61 10.25
CA LYS A 22 -10.58 -1.84 9.20
C LYS A 22 -11.09 -0.53 8.61
N MET A 23 -11.30 0.49 9.44
CA MET A 23 -11.73 1.81 9.00
C MET A 23 -10.65 2.51 8.16
N GLY A 24 -9.40 2.53 8.65
CA GLY A 24 -8.27 3.04 7.88
C GLY A 24 -8.09 2.32 6.54
N GLY A 25 -8.16 0.99 6.54
CA GLY A 25 -8.06 0.16 5.34
C GLY A 25 -9.21 0.39 4.35
N ASN A 26 -10.43 0.62 4.82
CA ASN A 26 -11.56 0.93 3.94
C ASN A 26 -11.40 2.29 3.25
N ILE A 27 -10.91 3.31 3.97
CA ILE A 27 -10.60 4.62 3.39
C ILE A 27 -9.47 4.49 2.37
N ALA A 28 -8.39 3.80 2.74
CA ALA A 28 -7.25 3.59 1.85
C ALA A 28 -7.67 2.92 0.53
N ASN A 29 -8.49 1.86 0.60
CA ASN A 29 -9.01 1.19 -0.60
C ASN A 29 -9.92 2.08 -1.45
N ARG A 30 -10.73 2.96 -0.82
CA ARG A 30 -11.62 3.89 -1.54
C ARG A 30 -10.83 4.95 -2.29
N VAL A 31 -9.86 5.58 -1.60
CA VAL A 31 -8.99 6.60 -2.21
C VAL A 31 -8.18 5.97 -3.34
N LEU A 32 -7.65 4.76 -3.14
CA LEU A 32 -6.84 4.07 -4.15
C LEU A 32 -7.62 3.83 -5.43
N ARG A 33 -8.85 3.32 -5.35
CA ARG A 33 -9.71 3.11 -6.52
C ARG A 33 -9.98 4.41 -7.27
N SER A 34 -10.30 5.48 -6.54
CA SER A 34 -10.51 6.81 -7.13
C SER A 34 -9.27 7.34 -7.85
N LEU A 35 -8.08 7.16 -7.26
CA LEU A 35 -6.82 7.59 -7.87
C LEU A 35 -6.50 6.77 -9.13
N VAL A 36 -6.69 5.45 -9.10
CA VAL A 36 -6.53 4.58 -10.28
C VAL A 36 -7.50 4.99 -11.39
N GLU A 37 -8.77 5.24 -11.07
CA GLU A 37 -9.78 5.69 -12.06
C GLU A 37 -9.48 7.08 -12.64
N THR A 38 -8.83 7.96 -11.87
CA THR A 38 -8.43 9.30 -12.33
C THR A 38 -7.14 9.26 -13.14
N SER A 39 -6.34 8.19 -13.03
CA SER A 39 -5.02 8.09 -13.65
C SER A 39 -5.13 7.77 -15.14
N SER A 40 -5.19 8.83 -15.95
CA SER A 40 -5.23 8.77 -17.42
C SER A 40 -4.11 9.61 -18.04
N SER A 41 -3.84 9.39 -19.32
CA SER A 41 -2.87 10.16 -20.09
C SER A 41 -3.19 11.66 -20.04
N GLY A 42 -2.17 12.48 -19.79
CA GLY A 42 -2.31 13.94 -19.62
C GLY A 42 -2.48 14.39 -18.17
N VAL A 43 -2.70 13.49 -17.21
CA VAL A 43 -2.78 13.83 -15.80
C VAL A 43 -1.38 14.02 -15.20
N SER A 44 -1.21 15.06 -14.39
CA SER A 44 0.05 15.32 -13.67
C SER A 44 0.16 14.44 -12.42
N VAL A 45 1.34 13.85 -12.21
CA VAL A 45 1.68 13.12 -10.99
C VAL A 45 1.46 13.98 -9.74
N LEU A 46 1.86 15.26 -9.78
CA LEU A 46 1.66 16.17 -8.66
C LEU A 46 0.19 16.31 -8.28
N SER A 47 -0.68 16.51 -9.28
CA SER A 47 -2.13 16.64 -9.06
C SER A 47 -2.76 15.37 -8.51
N LEU A 48 -2.24 14.20 -8.85
CA LEU A 48 -2.70 12.92 -8.29
C LEU A 48 -2.32 12.79 -6.82
N CYS A 49 -1.10 13.18 -6.46
CA CYS A 49 -0.65 13.17 -5.07
C CYS A 49 -1.46 14.16 -4.21
N GLU A 50 -1.62 15.40 -4.67
CA GLU A 50 -2.43 16.42 -3.98
C GLU A 50 -3.89 15.95 -3.81
N LYS A 51 -4.48 15.35 -4.86
CA LYS A 51 -5.82 14.78 -4.80
C LYS A 51 -5.91 13.64 -3.78
N GLY A 52 -4.92 12.75 -3.75
CA GLY A 52 -4.87 11.63 -2.81
C GLY A 52 -4.85 12.12 -1.36
N ASP A 53 -3.94 13.04 -1.05
CA ASP A 53 -3.80 13.61 0.29
C ASP A 53 -5.07 14.38 0.71
N ALA A 54 -5.65 15.17 -0.18
CA ALA A 54 -6.91 15.88 0.07
C ALA A 54 -8.06 14.91 0.36
N MET A 55 -8.20 13.84 -0.42
CA MET A 55 -9.24 12.82 -0.22
C MET A 55 -9.07 12.08 1.12
N ILE A 56 -7.83 11.77 1.52
CA ILE A 56 -7.55 11.14 2.82
C ILE A 56 -7.99 12.06 3.96
N MET A 57 -7.61 13.34 3.91
CA MET A 57 -7.99 14.31 4.92
C MET A 57 -9.52 14.53 4.97
N GLU A 58 -10.18 14.55 3.82
CA GLU A 58 -11.64 14.69 3.74
C GLU A 58 -12.36 13.47 4.34
N GLU A 59 -11.96 12.24 3.98
CA GLU A 59 -12.60 11.01 4.45
C GLU A 59 -12.34 10.76 5.93
N THR A 60 -11.12 11.01 6.41
CA THR A 60 -10.78 10.89 7.84
C THR A 60 -11.49 11.96 8.68
N GLY A 61 -11.66 13.17 8.15
CA GLY A 61 -12.41 14.25 8.80
C GLY A 61 -13.91 13.99 8.94
N LYS A 62 -14.50 13.09 8.13
CA LYS A 62 -15.92 12.70 8.24
C LYS A 62 -16.20 11.80 9.45
N ILE A 63 -15.18 11.14 9.98
CA ILE A 63 -15.29 10.05 10.95
C ILE A 63 -14.83 10.55 12.33
N PHE A 64 -15.39 10.03 13.43
CA PHE A 64 -14.99 10.37 14.81
C PHE A 64 -14.98 11.89 15.09
N LYS A 65 -15.96 12.65 14.56
CA LYS A 65 -16.02 14.11 14.74
C LYS A 65 -16.22 14.56 16.19
N LYS A 66 -16.80 13.70 17.03
CA LYS A 66 -17.03 13.96 18.45
C LYS A 66 -15.77 13.71 19.31
N GLU A 67 -14.79 13.01 18.77
CA GLU A 67 -13.54 12.67 19.44
C GLU A 67 -12.46 13.60 18.89
N THR A 68 -12.37 14.80 19.48
CA THR A 68 -11.49 15.88 19.02
C THR A 68 -10.02 15.62 19.29
N GLU A 69 -9.71 14.71 20.22
CA GLU A 69 -8.33 14.35 20.59
C GLU A 69 -7.79 13.16 19.79
N MET A 70 -8.63 12.47 19.01
CA MET A 70 -8.20 11.34 18.20
C MET A 70 -7.37 11.81 17.00
N LYS A 71 -6.12 11.35 16.92
CA LYS A 71 -5.24 11.58 15.77
C LYS A 71 -5.71 10.76 14.58
N LYS A 72 -5.86 11.37 13.41
CA LYS A 72 -6.25 10.68 12.18
C LYS A 72 -5.82 11.49 10.97
N GLY A 73 -5.55 10.81 9.86
CA GLY A 73 -5.14 11.47 8.64
C GLY A 73 -4.15 10.62 7.84
N ILE A 74 -3.17 11.31 7.27
CA ILE A 74 -2.16 10.74 6.39
C ILE A 74 -1.06 10.09 7.24
N ALA A 75 -0.85 8.78 7.07
CA ALA A 75 0.26 8.04 7.68
C ALA A 75 1.50 8.05 6.78
N PHE A 76 1.28 7.91 5.48
CA PHE A 76 2.30 8.00 4.45
C PHE A 76 1.72 8.83 3.30
N PRO A 77 2.39 9.91 2.86
CA PRO A 77 1.87 10.82 1.84
C PRO A 77 1.68 10.09 0.53
N THR A 78 0.77 10.60 -0.30
CA THR A 78 0.52 10.01 -1.61
C THR A 78 1.76 10.12 -2.49
N SER A 79 2.30 8.96 -2.85
CA SER A 79 3.48 8.82 -3.69
C SER A 79 3.10 8.10 -4.97
N THR A 80 3.41 8.73 -6.11
CA THR A 80 3.20 8.14 -7.43
C THR A 80 4.54 8.00 -8.14
N SER A 81 4.96 6.77 -8.40
CA SER A 81 6.20 6.46 -9.12
C SER A 81 5.88 5.93 -10.51
N VAL A 82 6.45 6.56 -11.54
CA VAL A 82 6.20 6.22 -12.95
C VAL A 82 7.47 5.65 -13.59
N ASN A 83 7.40 4.42 -14.09
CA ASN A 83 8.54 3.73 -14.72
C ASN A 83 9.82 3.82 -13.87
N ASN A 84 10.83 4.58 -14.33
CA ASN A 84 12.11 4.86 -13.65
C ASN A 84 12.30 6.38 -13.38
N CYS A 85 11.24 7.19 -13.38
CA CYS A 85 11.34 8.65 -13.30
C CYS A 85 11.31 9.18 -11.85
N VAL A 86 12.00 10.29 -11.59
CA VAL A 86 12.22 10.88 -10.25
C VAL A 86 11.76 12.36 -10.18
N GLN A 87 10.98 12.83 -11.16
CA GLN A 87 10.57 14.24 -11.27
C GLN A 87 9.09 14.37 -11.64
N ASP A 88 8.57 15.61 -11.61
CA ASP A 88 7.24 15.96 -12.12
C ASP A 88 7.03 15.38 -13.52
N TYR A 89 5.98 14.58 -13.63
CA TYR A 89 5.71 13.77 -14.80
C TYR A 89 4.24 13.87 -15.17
N ILE A 90 3.97 13.97 -16.47
CA ILE A 90 2.62 13.90 -17.03
C ILE A 90 2.44 12.48 -17.57
N LEU A 91 1.45 11.77 -17.03
CA LEU A 91 1.15 10.39 -17.39
C LEU A 91 0.90 10.26 -18.89
N LYS A 92 1.36 9.15 -19.46
CA LYS A 92 1.15 8.79 -20.86
C LYS A 92 0.54 7.40 -20.97
N GLU A 93 -0.17 7.18 -22.05
CA GLU A 93 -0.69 5.85 -22.40
C GLU A 93 0.42 4.79 -22.34
N GLY A 94 0.11 3.68 -21.67
CA GLY A 94 1.03 2.56 -21.52
C GLY A 94 2.08 2.73 -20.41
N ASP A 95 2.12 3.83 -19.66
CA ASP A 95 3.05 3.97 -18.54
C ASP A 95 2.76 2.98 -17.42
N LEU A 96 3.83 2.47 -16.79
CA LEU A 96 3.73 1.65 -15.59
C LEU A 96 3.75 2.56 -14.37
N VAL A 97 2.63 2.66 -13.66
CA VAL A 97 2.43 3.57 -12.54
C VAL A 97 2.26 2.78 -11.26
N LYS A 98 2.93 3.23 -10.20
CA LYS A 98 2.79 2.75 -8.84
C LYS A 98 2.24 3.86 -7.98
N ILE A 99 1.14 3.61 -7.29
CA ILE A 99 0.58 4.52 -6.30
C ILE A 99 0.77 3.86 -4.93
N ASP A 100 1.32 4.58 -3.96
CA ASP A 100 1.56 4.16 -2.58
C ASP A 100 1.20 5.27 -1.62
N PHE A 101 0.39 4.96 -0.59
CA PHE A 101 0.00 5.90 0.46
C PHE A 101 -0.51 5.16 1.70
N GLY A 102 -0.67 5.91 2.79
CA GLY A 102 -1.07 5.39 4.09
C GLY A 102 -2.07 6.25 4.81
N VAL A 103 -3.01 5.61 5.50
CA VAL A 103 -3.99 6.25 6.38
C VAL A 103 -3.79 5.75 7.79
N HIS A 104 -3.80 6.62 8.79
CA HIS A 104 -3.82 6.21 10.19
C HIS A 104 -5.09 6.65 10.90
N MET A 105 -5.53 5.82 11.84
CA MET A 105 -6.59 6.10 12.79
C MET A 105 -6.06 5.82 14.18
N ASP A 106 -5.90 6.85 14.99
CA ASP A 106 -5.34 6.77 16.34
C ASP A 106 -4.01 6.01 16.38
N ASP A 107 -3.08 6.43 15.52
CA ASP A 107 -1.76 5.83 15.31
C ASP A 107 -1.75 4.38 14.78
N PHE A 108 -2.92 3.77 14.48
CA PHE A 108 -3.03 2.50 13.76
C PHE A 108 -3.01 2.73 12.24
N ILE A 109 -1.97 2.20 11.58
CA ILE A 109 -1.64 2.49 10.18
C ILE A 109 -2.19 1.42 9.22
N ALA A 110 -2.85 1.88 8.16
CA ALA A 110 -3.22 1.08 7.00
C ALA A 110 -2.58 1.67 5.74
N ASN A 111 -1.58 0.98 5.22
CA ASN A 111 -0.89 1.34 3.98
C ASN A 111 -1.38 0.49 2.81
N VAL A 112 -1.27 1.03 1.61
CA VAL A 112 -1.62 0.32 0.39
C VAL A 112 -0.77 0.82 -0.77
N ALA A 113 -0.32 -0.11 -1.62
CA ALA A 113 0.28 0.21 -2.90
C ALA A 113 -0.32 -0.63 -4.02
N HIS A 114 -0.43 -0.04 -5.21
CA HIS A 114 -0.91 -0.71 -6.41
C HIS A 114 -0.10 -0.31 -7.63
N THR A 115 0.20 -1.29 -8.49
CA THR A 115 0.89 -1.08 -9.76
C THR A 115 -0.05 -1.42 -10.91
N PHE A 116 -0.22 -0.50 -11.86
CA PHE A 116 -1.07 -0.67 -13.03
C PHE A 116 -0.47 0.02 -14.26
N VAL A 117 -1.09 -0.20 -15.42
CA VAL A 117 -0.70 0.44 -16.69
C VAL A 117 -1.78 1.44 -17.09
N VAL A 118 -1.36 2.65 -17.46
CA VAL A 118 -2.26 3.75 -17.85
C VAL A 118 -2.92 3.46 -19.20
N ASP A 119 -4.22 3.76 -19.29
CA ASP A 119 -5.03 3.74 -20.51
C ASP A 119 -4.91 2.44 -21.35
N VAL A 120 -4.94 1.29 -20.70
CA VAL A 120 -5.04 0.00 -21.41
C VAL A 120 -6.43 -0.12 -22.03
N ALA A 121 -6.51 -0.08 -23.36
CA ALA A 121 -7.77 -0.19 -24.09
C ALA A 121 -8.54 -1.48 -23.74
N GLN A 122 -9.86 -1.39 -23.60
CA GLN A 122 -10.71 -2.55 -23.32
C GLN A 122 -10.53 -3.62 -24.41
N GLY A 123 -10.33 -4.87 -23.97
CA GLY A 123 -10.06 -6.00 -24.88
C GLY A 123 -8.60 -6.16 -25.29
N THR A 124 -7.71 -5.25 -24.88
CA THR A 124 -6.25 -5.39 -25.05
C THR A 124 -5.60 -5.90 -23.77
N GLN A 125 -4.50 -6.63 -23.91
CA GLN A 125 -3.72 -7.14 -22.79
C GLN A 125 -2.37 -6.45 -22.74
N VAL A 126 -1.90 -6.14 -21.53
CA VAL A 126 -0.51 -5.73 -21.32
C VAL A 126 0.38 -6.94 -21.62
N THR A 127 1.41 -6.76 -22.46
CA THR A 127 2.33 -7.83 -22.87
C THR A 127 3.80 -7.44 -22.63
N GLY A 128 4.70 -8.40 -22.83
CA GLY A 128 6.15 -8.23 -22.67
C GLY A 128 6.57 -7.97 -21.23
N ARG A 129 7.73 -7.31 -21.06
CA ARG A 129 8.37 -7.13 -19.75
C ARG A 129 7.49 -6.43 -18.70
N LYS A 130 6.56 -5.56 -19.13
CA LYS A 130 5.62 -4.90 -18.20
C LYS A 130 4.65 -5.91 -17.59
N ALA A 131 4.12 -6.82 -18.40
CA ALA A 131 3.25 -7.89 -17.92
C ALA A 131 4.00 -8.85 -16.99
N ASP A 132 5.22 -9.23 -17.39
CA ASP A 132 6.04 -10.17 -16.63
C ASP A 132 6.38 -9.61 -15.23
N VAL A 133 6.80 -8.34 -15.13
CA VAL A 133 7.15 -7.74 -13.84
C VAL A 133 5.92 -7.53 -12.94
N ILE A 134 4.77 -7.14 -13.50
CA ILE A 134 3.52 -6.99 -12.74
C ILE A 134 3.09 -8.35 -12.19
N LYS A 135 3.12 -9.40 -13.03
CA LYS A 135 2.72 -10.75 -12.64
C LYS A 135 3.67 -11.34 -11.62
N ALA A 136 4.98 -11.17 -11.79
CA ALA A 136 5.97 -11.59 -10.81
C ALA A 136 5.73 -10.93 -9.45
N ALA A 137 5.52 -9.60 -9.42
CA ALA A 137 5.23 -8.88 -8.19
C ALA A 137 3.92 -9.34 -7.52
N HIS A 138 2.88 -9.61 -8.30
CA HIS A 138 1.60 -10.09 -7.79
C HIS A 138 1.73 -11.49 -7.17
N LEU A 139 2.41 -12.42 -7.84
CA LEU A 139 2.67 -13.76 -7.31
C LEU A 139 3.55 -13.71 -6.05
N CYS A 140 4.52 -12.79 -5.98
CA CYS A 140 5.26 -12.55 -4.76
C CYS A 140 4.34 -12.07 -3.62
N ALA A 141 3.38 -11.21 -3.91
CA ALA A 141 2.41 -10.76 -2.91
C ALA A 141 1.51 -11.89 -2.41
N GLU A 142 1.00 -12.74 -3.29
CA GLU A 142 0.21 -13.93 -2.93
C GLU A 142 1.06 -14.93 -2.10
N ALA A 143 2.31 -15.15 -2.48
CA ALA A 143 3.22 -16.00 -1.73
C ALA A 143 3.47 -15.45 -0.32
N ALA A 144 3.69 -14.13 -0.18
CA ALA A 144 3.85 -13.49 1.12
C ALA A 144 2.59 -13.64 1.97
N GLN A 145 1.41 -13.43 1.39
CA GLN A 145 0.13 -13.59 2.07
C GLN A 145 -0.07 -15.01 2.64
N CYS A 146 0.46 -16.03 1.97
CA CYS A 146 0.37 -17.42 2.44
C CYS A 146 1.45 -17.79 3.47
N LEU A 147 2.61 -17.13 3.41
CA LEU A 147 3.81 -17.49 4.19
C LEU A 147 3.99 -16.65 5.45
N VAL A 148 3.49 -15.42 5.49
CA VAL A 148 3.51 -14.57 6.68
C VAL A 148 2.41 -15.08 7.62
N LYS A 149 2.77 -16.03 8.49
CA LYS A 149 1.90 -16.63 9.50
C LYS A 149 2.68 -17.11 10.73
N PRO A 150 2.04 -17.39 11.89
CA PRO A 150 2.79 -17.70 13.10
C PRO A 150 3.49 -19.05 12.90
N GLY A 151 4.71 -19.16 13.41
CA GLY A 151 5.56 -20.35 13.24
C GLY A 151 6.41 -20.37 11.96
N ASN A 152 6.16 -19.49 10.99
CA ASN A 152 7.03 -19.33 9.82
C ASN A 152 8.16 -18.31 10.06
N GLN A 153 9.21 -18.38 9.24
CA GLN A 153 10.33 -17.44 9.28
C GLN A 153 10.35 -16.50 8.07
N ASN A 154 10.89 -15.29 8.26
CA ASN A 154 11.05 -14.29 7.19
C ASN A 154 11.90 -14.78 6.01
N THR A 155 12.87 -15.66 6.27
CA THR A 155 13.71 -16.32 5.25
C THR A 155 12.86 -17.10 4.25
N GLN A 156 11.78 -17.76 4.70
CA GLN A 156 10.89 -18.52 3.82
C GLN A 156 10.17 -17.62 2.81
N VAL A 157 9.75 -16.42 3.24
CA VAL A 157 9.12 -15.41 2.36
C VAL A 157 10.13 -14.94 1.30
N THR A 158 11.35 -14.65 1.74
CA THR A 158 12.43 -14.20 0.85
C THR A 158 12.77 -15.26 -0.19
N ASP A 159 12.95 -16.51 0.23
CA ASP A 159 13.26 -17.62 -0.66
C ASP A 159 12.15 -17.84 -1.69
N ALA A 160 10.88 -17.71 -1.27
CA ALA A 160 9.75 -17.77 -2.18
C ALA A 160 9.76 -16.62 -3.19
N TRP A 161 10.01 -15.38 -2.75
CA TRP A 161 10.14 -14.22 -3.64
C TRP A 161 11.26 -14.38 -4.66
N ASN A 162 12.43 -14.86 -4.24
CA ASN A 162 13.54 -15.11 -5.16
C ASN A 162 13.17 -16.18 -6.20
N LYS A 163 12.54 -17.28 -5.79
CA LYS A 163 12.09 -18.32 -6.73
C LYS A 163 11.07 -17.79 -7.73
N VAL A 164 10.09 -17.02 -7.27
CA VAL A 164 9.09 -16.39 -8.14
C VAL A 164 9.78 -15.41 -9.09
N ALA A 165 10.57 -14.46 -8.60
CA ALA A 165 11.24 -13.47 -9.45
C ALA A 165 12.15 -14.13 -10.51
N HIS A 166 12.93 -15.13 -10.12
CA HIS A 166 13.80 -15.86 -11.05
C HIS A 166 13.04 -16.63 -12.13
N SER A 167 11.83 -17.13 -11.84
CA SER A 167 10.99 -17.78 -12.86
C SER A 167 10.58 -16.83 -14.01
N PHE A 168 10.63 -15.51 -13.77
CA PHE A 168 10.39 -14.46 -14.76
C PHE A 168 11.68 -13.77 -15.23
N ASN A 169 12.87 -14.31 -14.90
CA ASN A 169 14.18 -13.70 -15.17
C ASN A 169 14.37 -12.30 -14.55
N TYR A 170 13.74 -12.04 -13.40
CA TYR A 170 13.94 -10.83 -12.61
C TYR A 170 14.74 -11.10 -11.33
N ILE A 171 15.23 -10.02 -10.74
CA ILE A 171 15.87 -10.01 -9.42
C ILE A 171 15.05 -9.17 -8.45
N ILE A 172 14.98 -9.60 -7.20
CA ILE A 172 14.41 -8.79 -6.12
C ILE A 172 15.43 -7.71 -5.72
N PHE A 173 14.99 -6.46 -5.58
CA PHE A 173 15.86 -5.37 -5.16
C PHE A 173 16.09 -5.41 -3.64
N SER A 174 17.36 -5.57 -3.23
CA SER A 174 17.76 -5.99 -1.89
C SER A 174 17.85 -4.93 -0.75
N PRO A 175 17.47 -3.64 -0.87
CA PRO A 175 17.37 -2.77 0.31
C PRO A 175 15.93 -2.59 0.84
N VAL A 176 14.89 -3.14 0.19
CA VAL A 176 13.47 -2.92 0.58
C VAL A 176 12.94 -4.07 1.47
N TRP A 177 13.72 -4.46 2.48
CA TRP A 177 13.53 -5.74 3.21
C TRP A 177 12.51 -5.75 4.34
N GLY A 178 11.64 -4.75 4.47
CA GLY A 178 10.61 -4.87 5.52
C GLY A 178 9.55 -3.80 5.57
N PHE A 179 9.80 -2.59 5.09
CA PHE A 179 8.88 -1.49 5.37
C PHE A 179 7.88 -1.17 4.24
N LEU A 180 8.23 -1.27 2.94
CA LEU A 180 7.28 -0.91 1.87
C LEU A 180 6.39 -2.07 1.41
N LEU A 181 6.92 -3.29 1.27
CA LEU A 181 6.15 -4.46 0.80
C LEU A 181 5.27 -5.07 1.88
N PHE A 182 5.74 -5.07 3.14
CA PHE A 182 4.99 -5.58 4.28
C PHE A 182 3.72 -4.77 4.50
N PHE A 183 3.82 -3.44 4.40
CA PHE A 183 2.70 -2.54 4.64
C PHE A 183 1.67 -2.51 3.49
N SER A 184 2.09 -2.71 2.23
CA SER A 184 1.19 -2.65 1.06
C SER A 184 0.38 -3.95 0.84
N ILE A 185 0.91 -5.10 1.25
CA ILE A 185 0.26 -6.42 1.06
C ILE A 185 -0.56 -6.83 2.30
N LEU A 186 -0.26 -6.28 3.48
CA LEU A 186 -0.85 -6.73 4.75
C LEU A 186 -1.98 -5.88 5.37
N PRO A 187 -2.67 -4.91 4.71
CA PRO A 187 -3.79 -4.26 5.38
C PRO A 187 -4.93 -5.23 5.74
N LYS A 188 -4.94 -6.46 5.18
CA LYS A 188 -5.91 -7.51 5.51
C LYS A 188 -5.43 -8.61 6.45
N TYR A 189 -4.11 -8.82 6.62
CA TYR A 189 -3.61 -10.09 7.20
C TYR A 189 -2.69 -9.95 8.42
N PHE A 190 -2.13 -8.78 8.71
CA PHE A 190 -1.35 -8.63 9.96
C PHE A 190 -2.24 -8.71 11.21
N ILE A 191 -3.54 -8.47 11.07
CA ILE A 191 -4.54 -8.59 12.14
C ILE A 191 -4.78 -10.06 12.56
N TRP A 192 -4.39 -11.05 11.74
CA TRP A 192 -4.71 -12.46 11.97
C TRP A 192 -3.60 -13.28 12.65
N LEU A 193 -2.49 -12.66 13.08
CA LEU A 193 -1.26 -13.39 13.42
C LEU A 193 -0.80 -13.33 14.88
N GLN A 194 -1.65 -12.86 15.79
CA GLN A 194 -1.38 -12.90 17.24
C GLN A 194 -2.45 -13.63 18.05
N ASN A 195 -3.01 -14.73 17.51
CA ASN A 195 -3.67 -15.76 18.32
C ASN A 195 -3.14 -17.14 17.93
#